data_AF-A0A239C880-F1
#
_entry.id   AF-A0A239C880-F1
#
_cell.length_a   1.000
_cell.length_b   1.000
_cell.length_c   1.000
_cell.angle_alpha   90.00
_cell.angle_beta   90.00
_cell.angle_gamma   90.00
#
_symmetry.space_group_name_H-M   'P 1'
#
loop_
_entity.id
_entity.type
_entity.pdbx_description
1 polymer ?
#
loop_
_entity_poly.entity_id
_entity_poly.type
_entity_poly.pdbx_seq_one_letter_code
_entity_poly.pdbx_strand_id
1 'polypeptide(L)'
;MASGGKYYRFDGLSILVVDDNRFVRSIMMTVFKGLGVGKMIQAENGEEAMAVLEVSAQMDGAGKDIDIIFADHLMEPKDGIELLRWVRAHDSDKIRFLPFVMMSGDADEAAVRLARDSGVTEYLAKPMSVMNVASRLLAIIDKPRAFVRAPNYFGPDRRRQTLPYDGEEKRRLGPEDVRVVEDGAHMVIDSQNGIGENPEKSAPPSGAALEESDEIAQQRMQA
;
A
#
# COMPACT_ATOMS: atom_id res chain seq x y z
N MET A 1 14.14 -10.63 -37.34
CA MET A 1 14.39 -10.20 -35.95
C MET A 1 13.28 -10.79 -35.08
N ALA A 2 13.49 -11.95 -34.47
CA ALA A 2 12.51 -12.50 -33.53
C ALA A 2 12.51 -11.58 -32.29
N SER A 3 11.38 -10.95 -31.95
CA SER A 3 11.29 -10.22 -30.70
C SER A 3 11.41 -11.22 -29.56
N GLY A 4 12.45 -11.09 -28.74
CA GLY A 4 12.64 -11.90 -27.54
C GLY A 4 11.61 -11.50 -26.49
N GLY A 5 10.35 -11.93 -26.65
CA GLY A 5 9.32 -11.76 -25.64
C GLY A 5 9.60 -12.64 -24.43
N LYS A 6 9.48 -12.09 -23.22
CA LYS A 6 9.41 -12.90 -22.00
C LYS A 6 8.09 -13.67 -22.00
N TYR A 7 8.14 -14.97 -21.75
CA TYR A 7 6.95 -15.80 -21.55
C TYR A 7 6.67 -15.93 -20.06
N TYR A 8 5.47 -15.54 -19.62
CA TYR A 8 5.04 -15.65 -18.24
C TYR A 8 4.14 -16.87 -18.07
N ARG A 9 4.34 -17.61 -16.98
CA ARG A 9 3.39 -18.61 -16.51
C ARG A 9 2.98 -18.25 -15.10
N PHE A 10 1.68 -18.23 -14.85
CA PHE A 10 1.10 -17.84 -13.56
C PHE A 10 0.59 -19.04 -12.75
N ASP A 11 0.88 -20.28 -13.17
CA ASP A 11 0.49 -21.52 -12.48
C ASP A 11 1.15 -21.64 -11.08
N GLY A 12 2.25 -20.91 -10.89
CA GLY A 12 2.90 -20.70 -9.61
C GLY A 12 2.09 -19.88 -8.61
N LEU A 13 1.21 -18.98 -9.07
CA LEU A 13 0.59 -17.95 -8.23
C LEU A 13 -0.68 -18.42 -7.51
N SER A 14 -0.86 -17.87 -6.32
CA SER A 14 -2.03 -17.97 -5.44
C SER A 14 -2.61 -16.58 -5.20
N ILE A 15 -3.83 -16.34 -5.67
CA ILE A 15 -4.47 -15.01 -5.61
C ILE A 15 -5.70 -15.05 -4.72
N LEU A 16 -5.84 -14.08 -3.82
CA LEU A 16 -7.08 -13.81 -3.07
C LEU A 16 -7.89 -12.73 -3.79
N VAL A 17 -9.15 -13.03 -4.12
CA VAL A 17 -10.11 -12.09 -4.70
C VAL A 17 -11.18 -11.76 -3.67
N VAL A 18 -11.30 -10.47 -3.33
CA VAL A 18 -12.24 -9.97 -2.32
C VAL A 18 -13.19 -8.98 -2.99
N ASP A 19 -14.47 -9.28 -3.01
CA ASP A 19 -15.50 -8.41 -3.62
C ASP A 19 -16.85 -8.89 -3.11
N ASP A 20 -17.76 -8.01 -2.70
CA ASP A 20 -19.09 -8.40 -2.22
C ASP A 20 -20.01 -8.87 -3.36
N ASN A 21 -19.71 -8.45 -4.59
CA ASN A 21 -20.46 -8.82 -5.76
C ASN A 21 -19.94 -10.13 -6.36
N ARG A 22 -20.72 -11.21 -6.17
CA ARG A 22 -20.45 -12.54 -6.74
C ARG A 22 -20.21 -12.54 -8.25
N PHE A 23 -20.86 -11.64 -9.00
CA PHE A 23 -20.66 -11.54 -10.45
C PHE A 23 -19.26 -10.99 -10.78
N VAL A 24 -18.80 -9.96 -10.05
CA VAL A 24 -17.44 -9.42 -10.22
C VAL A 24 -16.40 -10.45 -9.83
N ARG A 25 -16.58 -11.17 -8.71
CA ARG A 25 -15.71 -12.30 -8.35
C ARG A 25 -15.64 -13.31 -9.49
N SER A 26 -16.79 -13.72 -10.04
CA SER A 26 -16.85 -14.69 -11.16
C SER A 26 -16.11 -14.22 -12.42
N ILE A 27 -16.18 -12.94 -12.75
CA ILE A 27 -15.41 -12.34 -13.85
C ILE A 27 -13.91 -12.43 -13.56
N MET A 28 -13.47 -12.02 -12.37
CA MET A 28 -12.05 -12.07 -11.98
C MET A 28 -11.50 -13.50 -12.02
N MET A 29 -12.26 -14.48 -11.52
CA MET A 29 -11.89 -15.89 -11.60
C MET A 29 -11.73 -16.37 -13.06
N THR A 30 -12.60 -15.90 -13.95
CA THR A 30 -12.51 -16.22 -15.39
C THR A 30 -11.27 -15.59 -16.02
N VAL A 31 -10.96 -14.34 -15.68
CA VAL A 31 -9.76 -13.63 -16.15
C VAL A 31 -8.50 -14.34 -15.67
N PHE A 32 -8.38 -14.66 -14.38
CA PHE A 32 -7.22 -15.36 -13.82
C PHE A 32 -7.06 -16.78 -14.37
N LYS A 33 -8.16 -17.49 -14.59
CA LYS A 33 -8.12 -18.79 -15.28
C LYS A 33 -7.60 -18.65 -16.71
N GLY A 34 -8.03 -17.64 -17.45
CA GLY A 34 -7.54 -17.35 -18.81
C GLY A 34 -6.04 -17.00 -18.84
N LEU A 35 -5.52 -16.43 -17.76
CA LEU A 35 -4.10 -16.15 -17.57
C LEU A 35 -3.31 -17.38 -17.06
N GLY A 36 -3.98 -18.46 -16.68
CA GLY A 36 -3.34 -19.67 -16.15
C GLY A 36 -2.88 -19.56 -14.71
N VAL A 37 -3.55 -18.75 -13.88
CA VAL A 37 -3.27 -18.66 -12.43
C VAL A 37 -3.56 -20.01 -11.76
N GLY A 38 -2.62 -20.48 -10.92
CA GLY A 38 -2.69 -21.81 -10.33
C GLY A 38 -3.73 -21.97 -9.22
N LYS A 39 -3.75 -21.05 -8.27
CA LYS A 39 -4.67 -21.08 -7.12
C LYS A 39 -5.40 -19.75 -6.99
N MET A 40 -6.70 -19.81 -6.73
CA MET A 40 -7.54 -18.64 -6.56
C MET A 40 -8.46 -18.89 -5.37
N ILE A 41 -8.44 -17.98 -4.41
CA ILE A 41 -9.28 -17.99 -3.21
C ILE A 41 -10.21 -16.79 -3.31
N GLN A 42 -11.43 -16.92 -2.80
CA GLN A 42 -12.43 -15.86 -2.82
C GLN A 42 -12.84 -15.53 -1.39
N ALA A 43 -13.15 -14.26 -1.16
CA ALA A 43 -13.82 -13.76 0.03
C ALA A 43 -14.87 -12.72 -0.39
N GLU A 44 -15.94 -12.59 0.37
CA GLU A 44 -17.04 -11.68 0.08
C GLU A 44 -16.84 -10.28 0.66
N ASN A 45 -15.95 -10.12 1.63
CA ASN A 45 -15.68 -8.83 2.27
C ASN A 45 -14.33 -8.82 3.01
N GLY A 46 -13.99 -7.68 3.60
CA GLY A 46 -12.74 -7.53 4.34
C GLY A 46 -12.60 -8.46 5.55
N GLU A 47 -13.68 -8.79 6.27
CA GLU A 47 -13.62 -9.66 7.46
C GLU A 47 -13.31 -11.11 7.07
N GLU A 48 -13.98 -11.64 6.05
CA GLU A 48 -13.66 -12.97 5.51
C GLU A 48 -12.25 -13.01 4.93
N ALA A 49 -11.81 -11.96 4.25
CA ALA A 49 -10.45 -11.86 3.72
C ALA A 49 -9.40 -11.89 4.84
N MET A 50 -9.61 -11.18 5.95
CA MET A 50 -8.73 -11.24 7.13
C MET A 50 -8.63 -12.67 7.67
N ALA A 51 -9.77 -13.36 7.85
CA ALA A 51 -9.78 -14.74 8.32
C ALA A 51 -9.03 -15.70 7.38
N VAL A 52 -9.20 -15.54 6.07
CA VAL A 52 -8.47 -16.32 5.06
C VAL A 52 -6.96 -16.06 5.13
N LEU A 53 -6.55 -14.81 5.31
CA LEU A 53 -5.13 -14.42 5.41
C LEU A 53 -4.48 -14.99 6.67
N GLU A 54 -5.16 -14.93 7.82
CA GLU A 54 -4.70 -15.51 9.08
C GLU A 54 -4.47 -17.02 8.95
N VAL A 55 -5.47 -17.75 8.42
CA VAL A 55 -5.37 -19.19 8.20
C VAL A 55 -4.25 -19.52 7.22
N SER A 56 -4.08 -18.72 6.16
CA SER A 56 -3.00 -18.92 5.19
C SER A 56 -1.63 -18.73 5.85
N ALA A 57 -1.44 -17.68 6.65
CA ALA A 57 -0.14 -17.35 7.23
C ALA A 57 0.37 -18.38 8.24
N GLN A 58 -0.55 -19.11 8.89
CA GLN A 58 -0.26 -20.18 9.85
C GLN A 58 0.19 -21.50 9.19
N MET A 59 0.01 -21.66 7.87
CA MET A 59 0.48 -22.84 7.17
C MET A 59 2.00 -22.76 6.96
N ASP A 60 2.75 -23.61 7.66
CA ASP A 60 4.18 -23.79 7.41
C ASP A 60 4.40 -24.98 6.45
N GLY A 61 5.01 -24.73 5.28
CA GLY A 61 5.34 -25.76 4.29
C GLY A 61 4.54 -25.66 2.97
N ALA A 62 4.47 -26.76 2.20
CA ALA A 62 4.05 -26.84 0.79
C ALA A 62 2.63 -26.31 0.43
N GLY A 63 1.85 -25.84 1.41
CA GLY A 63 0.62 -25.09 1.16
C GLY A 63 0.98 -23.68 0.69
N LYS A 64 0.70 -23.37 -0.57
CA LYS A 64 1.01 -22.02 -1.11
C LYS A 64 0.26 -20.96 -0.32
N ASP A 65 1.05 -20.08 0.30
CA ASP A 65 0.65 -18.77 0.80
C ASP A 65 -0.10 -17.98 -0.28
N ILE A 66 -0.85 -16.95 0.12
CA ILE A 66 -1.40 -15.98 -0.82
C ILE A 66 -0.25 -15.12 -1.32
N ASP A 67 -0.13 -14.94 -2.63
CA ASP A 67 0.92 -14.12 -3.23
C ASP A 67 0.44 -12.69 -3.52
N ILE A 68 -0.84 -12.52 -3.87
CA ILE A 68 -1.42 -11.23 -4.27
C ILE A 68 -2.89 -11.15 -3.84
N ILE A 69 -3.29 -9.99 -3.32
CA ILE A 69 -4.68 -9.67 -3.00
C ILE A 69 -5.24 -8.74 -4.08
N PHE A 70 -6.42 -9.06 -4.61
CA PHE A 70 -7.26 -8.16 -5.39
C PHE A 70 -8.53 -7.92 -4.59
N ALA A 71 -8.74 -6.70 -4.10
CA ALA A 71 -9.89 -6.38 -3.26
C ALA A 71 -10.69 -5.21 -3.83
N ASP A 72 -12.01 -5.29 -3.75
CA ASP A 72 -12.87 -4.13 -4.03
C ASP A 72 -12.65 -3.03 -3.01
N HIS A 73 -12.85 -1.79 -3.44
CA HIS A 73 -12.76 -0.63 -2.59
C HIS A 73 -13.96 -0.57 -1.63
N LEU A 74 -15.17 -0.77 -2.13
CA LEU A 74 -16.40 -0.60 -1.38
C LEU A 74 -17.01 -1.97 -1.09
N MET A 75 -17.06 -2.36 0.18
CA MET A 75 -17.66 -3.61 0.66
C MET A 75 -18.17 -3.42 2.09
N GLU A 76 -19.08 -4.28 2.53
CA GLU A 76 -19.51 -4.39 3.93
C GLU A 76 -19.27 -5.81 4.47
N PRO A 77 -19.03 -5.99 5.79
CA PRO A 77 -18.96 -4.95 6.82
C PRO A 77 -17.61 -4.23 6.89
N LYS A 78 -16.60 -4.73 6.16
CA LYS A 78 -15.25 -4.16 6.11
C LYS A 78 -14.87 -3.85 4.67
N ASP A 79 -14.54 -2.58 4.43
CA ASP A 79 -14.20 -2.09 3.11
C ASP A 79 -12.75 -2.44 2.71
N GLY A 80 -12.37 -2.13 1.47
CA GLY A 80 -11.04 -2.43 0.95
C GLY A 80 -9.92 -1.62 1.62
N ILE A 81 -10.21 -0.41 2.10
CA ILE A 81 -9.23 0.45 2.79
C ILE A 81 -8.99 -0.05 4.21
N GLU A 82 -10.03 -0.46 4.92
CA GLU A 82 -9.93 -1.11 6.23
C GLU A 82 -9.13 -2.40 6.13
N LEU A 83 -9.41 -3.25 5.13
CA LEU A 83 -8.63 -4.45 4.85
C LEU A 83 -7.17 -4.12 4.55
N LEU A 84 -6.90 -3.14 3.69
CA LEU A 84 -5.53 -2.73 3.34
C LEU A 84 -4.75 -2.23 4.56
N ARG A 85 -5.38 -1.40 5.40
CA ARG A 85 -4.76 -0.89 6.64
C ARG A 85 -4.45 -2.02 7.61
N TRP A 86 -5.38 -2.96 7.77
CA TRP A 86 -5.17 -4.15 8.58
C TRP A 86 -3.98 -4.97 8.05
N VAL A 87 -3.93 -5.23 6.75
CA VAL A 87 -2.80 -5.94 6.11
C VAL A 87 -1.48 -5.23 6.44
N ARG A 88 -1.38 -3.91 6.21
CA ARG A 88 -0.12 -3.16 6.42
C ARG A 88 0.29 -3.03 7.89
N ALA A 89 -0.66 -3.10 8.82
CA ALA A 89 -0.43 -3.07 10.26
C ALA A 89 -0.17 -4.47 10.86
N HIS A 90 -0.32 -5.53 10.08
CA HIS A 90 -0.18 -6.89 10.56
C HIS A 90 1.26 -7.21 10.99
N ASP A 91 1.43 -8.02 12.04
CA ASP A 91 2.75 -8.36 12.60
C ASP A 91 3.51 -9.38 11.71
N SER A 92 2.80 -10.30 11.07
CA SER A 92 3.39 -11.28 10.15
C SER A 92 3.85 -10.67 8.83
N ASP A 93 5.12 -10.89 8.49
CA ASP A 93 5.73 -10.51 7.21
C ASP A 93 5.04 -11.18 6.00
N LYS A 94 4.51 -12.40 6.19
CA LYS A 94 3.73 -13.11 5.17
C LYS A 94 2.46 -12.37 4.75
N ILE A 95 1.95 -11.47 5.60
CA ILE A 95 0.72 -10.68 5.33
C ILE A 95 1.08 -9.24 4.98
N ARG A 96 1.86 -8.55 5.83
CA ARG A 96 2.06 -7.10 5.68
C ARG A 96 2.76 -6.67 4.41
N PHE A 97 3.54 -7.55 3.80
CA PHE A 97 4.23 -7.30 2.54
C PHE A 97 3.45 -7.72 1.30
N LEU A 98 2.25 -8.31 1.45
CA LEU A 98 1.48 -8.78 0.31
C LEU A 98 1.18 -7.64 -0.68
N PRO A 99 1.49 -7.84 -1.98
CA PRO A 99 0.97 -7.00 -3.04
C PRO A 99 -0.55 -6.89 -2.93
N PHE A 100 -1.04 -5.66 -2.82
CA PHE A 100 -2.45 -5.36 -2.69
C PHE A 100 -2.90 -4.53 -3.90
N VAL A 101 -3.82 -5.08 -4.67
CA VAL A 101 -4.43 -4.42 -5.82
C VAL A 101 -5.84 -3.99 -5.44
N MET A 102 -6.05 -2.69 -5.35
CA MET A 102 -7.39 -2.15 -5.13
C MET A 102 -8.15 -2.14 -6.46
N MET A 103 -9.34 -2.73 -6.47
CA MET A 103 -10.30 -2.67 -7.56
C MET A 103 -11.34 -1.61 -7.21
N SER A 104 -11.76 -0.78 -8.17
CA SER A 104 -12.79 0.23 -7.88
C SER A 104 -13.61 0.60 -9.09
N GLY A 105 -14.92 0.81 -8.89
CA GLY A 105 -15.84 1.33 -9.91
C GLY A 105 -15.68 2.83 -10.18
N ASP A 106 -15.26 3.60 -9.18
CA ASP A 106 -15.03 5.04 -9.29
C ASP A 106 -13.54 5.36 -9.09
N ALA A 107 -12.95 6.01 -10.09
CA ALA A 107 -11.56 6.47 -10.06
C ALA A 107 -11.47 7.91 -9.57
N ASP A 108 -12.18 8.25 -8.49
CA ASP A 108 -12.03 9.56 -7.88
C ASP A 108 -10.60 9.73 -7.35
N GLU A 109 -10.00 10.89 -7.60
CA GLU A 109 -8.64 11.17 -7.20
C GLU A 109 -8.46 11.09 -5.67
N ALA A 110 -9.49 11.46 -4.89
CA ALA A 110 -9.42 11.38 -3.44
C ALA A 110 -9.32 9.92 -2.97
N ALA A 111 -10.11 9.02 -3.55
CA ALA A 111 -10.04 7.59 -3.29
C ALA A 111 -8.67 7.00 -3.66
N VAL A 112 -8.13 7.36 -4.83
CA VAL A 112 -6.80 6.91 -5.27
C VAL A 112 -5.70 7.43 -4.33
N ARG A 113 -5.78 8.70 -3.91
CA ARG A 113 -4.85 9.28 -2.93
C ARG A 113 -4.92 8.55 -1.60
N LEU A 114 -6.13 8.28 -1.10
CA LEU A 114 -6.34 7.56 0.15
C LEU A 114 -5.77 6.13 0.11
N ALA A 115 -6.03 5.40 -0.97
CA ALA A 115 -5.49 4.05 -1.17
C ALA A 115 -3.95 4.07 -1.24
N ARG A 116 -3.37 5.04 -1.96
CA ARG A 116 -1.91 5.24 -2.05
C ARG A 116 -1.29 5.51 -0.69
N ASP A 117 -1.88 6.43 0.06
CA ASP A 117 -1.38 6.83 1.37
C ASP A 117 -1.64 5.74 2.44
N SER A 118 -2.56 4.81 2.18
CA SER A 118 -2.78 3.59 2.98
C SER A 118 -1.88 2.41 2.57
N GLY A 119 -1.02 2.57 1.55
CA GLY A 119 -0.03 1.53 1.19
C GLY A 119 -0.46 0.55 0.11
N VAL A 120 -1.37 0.93 -0.79
CA VAL A 120 -1.78 0.08 -1.92
C VAL A 120 -0.61 -0.16 -2.90
N THR A 121 -0.54 -1.37 -3.45
CA THR A 121 0.48 -1.74 -4.45
C THR A 121 0.07 -1.29 -5.84
N GLU A 122 -1.13 -1.63 -6.29
CA GLU A 122 -1.66 -1.18 -7.58
C GLU A 122 -3.14 -0.80 -7.46
N TYR A 123 -3.61 0.00 -8.40
CA TYR A 123 -5.02 0.37 -8.51
C TYR A 123 -5.56 -0.09 -9.85
N LEU A 124 -6.83 -0.47 -9.87
CA LEU A 124 -7.44 -1.15 -10.99
C LEU A 124 -8.91 -0.71 -11.14
N ALA A 125 -9.20 0.04 -12.21
CA ALA A 125 -10.53 0.58 -12.46
C ALA A 125 -11.44 -0.45 -13.13
N LYS A 126 -12.60 -0.75 -12.53
CA LYS A 126 -13.66 -1.60 -13.08
C LYS A 126 -14.33 -0.88 -14.27
N PRO A 127 -14.77 -1.61 -15.33
CA PRO A 127 -14.72 -3.06 -15.52
C PRO A 127 -13.33 -3.57 -15.94
N MET A 128 -13.01 -4.82 -15.56
CA MET A 128 -11.68 -5.38 -15.81
C MET A 128 -11.55 -6.17 -17.11
N SER A 129 -10.53 -5.83 -17.90
CA SER A 129 -10.08 -6.65 -19.01
C SER A 129 -8.91 -7.56 -18.60
N VAL A 130 -8.73 -8.66 -19.33
CA VAL A 130 -7.57 -9.56 -19.16
C VAL A 130 -6.26 -8.78 -19.30
N MET A 131 -6.17 -7.85 -20.25
CA MET A 131 -4.98 -7.02 -20.47
C MET A 131 -4.67 -6.12 -19.28
N ASN A 132 -5.69 -5.49 -18.69
CA ASN A 132 -5.49 -4.59 -17.56
C ASN A 132 -5.02 -5.38 -16.32
N VAL A 133 -5.64 -6.53 -16.02
CA VAL A 133 -5.20 -7.42 -14.93
C VAL A 133 -3.78 -7.93 -15.16
N ALA A 134 -3.48 -8.44 -16.36
CA ALA A 134 -2.14 -8.90 -16.71
C ALA A 134 -1.09 -7.80 -16.54
N SER A 135 -1.40 -6.57 -16.97
CA SER A 135 -0.49 -5.42 -16.81
C SER A 135 -0.14 -5.14 -15.34
N ARG A 136 -1.09 -5.32 -14.41
CA ARG A 136 -0.83 -5.13 -12.97
C ARG A 136 0.01 -6.25 -12.39
N LEU A 137 -0.29 -7.50 -12.75
CA LEU A 137 0.53 -8.65 -12.35
C LEU A 137 1.98 -8.48 -12.79
N LEU A 138 2.20 -8.10 -14.05
CA LEU A 138 3.54 -7.84 -14.58
C LEU A 138 4.23 -6.67 -13.88
N ALA A 139 3.51 -5.59 -13.58
CA ALA A 139 4.07 -4.47 -12.82
C ALA A 139 4.54 -4.90 -11.42
N ILE A 140 3.77 -5.75 -10.73
CA ILE A 140 4.13 -6.29 -9.41
C ILE A 140 5.33 -7.23 -9.51
N ILE A 141 5.36 -8.12 -10.51
CA ILE A 141 6.38 -9.18 -10.64
C ILE A 141 7.71 -8.63 -11.17
N ASP A 142 7.69 -7.85 -12.26
CA ASP A 142 8.92 -7.38 -12.90
C ASP A 142 9.48 -6.08 -12.30
N LYS A 143 8.64 -5.30 -11.61
CA LYS A 143 9.01 -3.98 -11.08
C LYS A 143 8.56 -3.83 -9.62
N PRO A 144 8.94 -4.75 -8.71
CA PRO A 144 8.59 -4.62 -7.31
C PRO A 144 9.14 -3.31 -6.75
N ARG A 145 8.30 -2.60 -5.99
CA ARG A 145 8.69 -1.38 -5.29
C ARG A 145 9.22 -1.74 -3.91
N ALA A 146 10.30 -1.08 -3.49
CA ALA A 146 10.77 -1.17 -2.11
C ALA A 146 9.66 -0.72 -1.15
N PHE A 147 9.57 -1.37 0.00
CA PHE A 147 8.68 -0.91 1.06
C PHE A 147 9.34 0.23 1.82
N VAL A 148 8.54 1.13 2.36
CA VAL A 148 8.97 2.26 3.19
C VAL A 148 8.34 2.10 4.55
N ARG A 149 9.17 2.13 5.58
CA ARG A 149 8.78 2.14 6.99
C ARG A 149 9.10 3.51 7.56
N ALA A 150 8.05 4.28 7.84
CA ALA A 150 8.11 5.62 8.42
C ALA A 150 7.10 5.73 9.57
N PRO A 151 7.20 6.69 10.49
CA PRO A 151 6.38 6.71 11.72
C PRO A 151 4.88 6.55 11.50
N ASN A 152 4.36 7.15 10.42
CA ASN A 152 2.92 7.13 10.09
C ASN A 152 2.64 6.40 8.77
N TYR A 153 3.54 5.53 8.31
CA TYR A 153 3.35 4.84 7.04
C TYR A 153 4.15 3.54 6.96
N PHE A 154 3.48 2.50 6.49
CA PHE A 154 4.12 1.29 6.02
C PHE A 154 3.49 0.87 4.69
N GLY A 155 4.31 0.65 3.67
CA GLY A 155 3.83 0.25 2.35
C GLY A 155 4.85 0.51 1.24
N PRO A 156 4.54 0.14 0.00
CA PRO A 156 5.44 0.34 -1.14
C PRO A 156 5.67 1.82 -1.43
N ASP A 157 6.89 2.21 -1.81
CA ASP A 157 7.25 3.61 -2.11
C ASP A 157 6.20 4.28 -3.00
N ARG A 158 5.54 5.31 -2.47
CA ARG A 158 4.44 6.03 -3.13
C ARG A 158 4.88 6.74 -4.41
N ARG A 159 6.19 6.96 -4.62
CA ARG A 159 6.74 7.59 -5.82
C ARG A 159 6.70 6.62 -6.99
N ARG A 160 5.85 6.92 -7.98
CA ARG A 160 5.80 6.17 -9.27
C ARG A 160 6.71 6.76 -10.34
N GLN A 161 7.16 8.00 -10.16
CA GLN A 161 8.02 8.72 -11.08
C GLN A 161 9.06 9.50 -10.28
N THR A 162 10.30 9.49 -10.76
CA THR A 162 11.36 10.36 -10.24
C THR A 162 11.27 11.68 -11.00
N LEU A 163 10.44 12.58 -10.49
CA LEU A 163 10.37 13.95 -11.01
C LEU A 163 11.37 14.83 -10.25
N PRO A 164 12.06 15.77 -10.91
CA PRO A 164 12.83 16.80 -10.22
C PRO A 164 11.89 17.54 -9.26
N TYR A 165 12.26 17.61 -7.98
CA TYR A 165 11.55 18.43 -7.00
C TYR A 165 12.30 19.75 -6.86
N ASP A 166 11.69 20.84 -7.29
CA ASP A 166 12.27 22.19 -7.30
C ASP A 166 11.71 23.07 -6.15
N GLY A 167 11.19 22.42 -5.10
CA GLY A 167 10.65 23.09 -3.91
C GLY A 167 11.64 23.07 -2.74
N GLU A 168 11.34 23.84 -1.70
CA GLU A 168 12.11 23.81 -0.46
C GLU A 168 12.10 22.41 0.17
N GLU A 169 13.26 21.97 0.66
CA GLU A 169 13.39 20.66 1.31
C GLU A 169 12.53 20.61 2.57
N LYS A 170 11.44 19.84 2.52
CA LYS A 170 10.53 19.66 3.65
C LYS A 170 10.94 18.51 4.56
N ARG A 171 11.91 17.67 4.17
CA ARG A 171 12.42 16.60 5.03
C ARG A 171 13.14 17.21 6.22
N ARG A 172 12.72 16.80 7.41
CA ARG A 172 13.45 17.06 8.67
C ARG A 172 14.51 16.01 8.95
N LEU A 173 14.43 14.85 8.29
CA LEU A 173 15.33 13.71 8.44
C LEU A 173 16.47 13.80 7.43
N GLY A 174 17.70 13.56 7.89
CA GLY A 174 18.91 13.51 7.06
C GLY A 174 19.15 12.12 6.46
N PRO A 175 20.11 11.98 5.53
CA PRO A 175 20.52 10.68 4.99
C PRO A 175 20.94 9.66 6.06
N GLU A 176 21.50 10.11 7.17
CA GLU A 176 21.90 9.32 8.33
C GLU A 176 20.73 8.65 9.07
N ASP A 177 19.53 9.23 8.96
CA ASP A 177 18.31 8.75 9.60
C ASP A 177 17.58 7.68 8.77
N VAL A 178 18.07 7.38 7.56
CA VAL A 178 17.46 6.46 6.61
C VAL A 178 18.38 5.27 6.39
N ARG A 179 17.85 4.06 6.62
CA ARG A 179 18.56 2.80 6.38
C ARG A 179 17.82 1.97 5.35
N VAL A 180 18.57 1.24 4.54
CA VAL A 180 18.02 0.20 3.68
C VAL A 180 18.29 -1.12 4.39
N VAL A 181 17.22 -1.83 4.77
CA VAL A 181 17.29 -3.10 5.49
C VAL A 181 16.62 -4.20 4.68
N GLU A 182 17.10 -5.42 4.85
CA GLU A 182 16.43 -6.63 4.38
C GLU A 182 15.49 -7.11 5.50
N ASP A 183 14.19 -7.16 5.22
CA ASP A 183 13.15 -7.59 6.15
C ASP A 183 12.41 -8.79 5.51
N GLY A 184 12.79 -10.00 5.94
CA GLY A 184 12.42 -11.24 5.26
C GLY A 184 12.95 -11.27 3.82
N ALA A 185 12.05 -11.35 2.84
CA ALA A 185 12.37 -11.32 1.40
C ALA A 185 12.25 -9.92 0.78
N HIS A 186 12.03 -8.88 1.58
CA HIS A 186 11.68 -7.54 1.10
C HIS A 186 12.76 -6.51 1.44
N MET A 187 13.05 -5.64 0.47
CA MET A 187 13.86 -4.45 0.69
C MET A 187 13.00 -3.36 1.32
N VAL A 188 13.41 -2.87 2.50
CA VAL A 188 12.69 -1.84 3.26
C VAL A 188 13.59 -0.62 3.47
N ILE A 189 13.08 0.54 3.09
CA ILE A 189 13.64 1.84 3.44
C ILE A 189 13.04 2.23 4.80
N ASP A 190 13.86 2.14 5.86
CA ASP A 190 13.47 2.41 7.23
C ASP A 190 13.96 3.79 7.67
N SER A 191 13.02 4.64 8.06
CA SER A 191 13.26 5.96 8.66
C SER A 191 12.63 6.11 10.04
N GLN A 192 12.15 5.02 10.68
CA GLN A 192 11.62 5.04 12.05
C GLN A 192 12.76 4.98 13.07
N ASN A 193 13.80 4.19 12.80
CA ASN A 193 14.93 4.00 13.70
C ASN A 193 16.00 5.13 13.65
N GLY A 194 15.80 6.16 12.82
CA GLY A 194 16.57 7.41 12.85
C GLY A 194 16.06 8.43 13.87
N ILE A 195 14.95 8.12 14.56
CA ILE A 195 14.32 9.01 15.55
C ILE A 195 14.76 8.57 16.95
N GLY A 196 16.08 8.56 17.19
CA GLY A 196 16.65 8.10 18.46
C GLY A 196 18.11 8.52 18.60
N GLU A 197 18.36 9.45 19.53
CA GLU A 197 19.65 10.01 19.96
C GLU A 197 20.28 11.10 19.09
N ASN A 198 19.62 12.26 19.00
CA ASN A 198 20.35 13.51 19.06
C ASN A 198 19.82 14.37 20.22
N PRO A 199 20.52 14.43 21.38
CA PRO A 199 20.05 15.17 22.55
C PRO A 199 19.98 16.69 22.33
N GLU A 200 20.48 17.23 21.22
CA GLU A 200 20.44 18.67 20.92
C GLU A 200 19.14 19.16 20.26
N LYS A 201 18.26 18.27 19.76
CA LYS A 201 17.01 18.69 19.06
C LYS A 201 15.73 18.60 19.90
N SER A 202 15.82 18.23 21.18
CA SER A 202 14.67 18.17 22.09
C SER A 202 14.45 19.45 22.92
N ALA A 203 15.24 20.50 22.70
CA ALA A 203 14.95 21.80 23.30
C ALA A 203 13.79 22.47 22.54
N PRO A 204 12.74 22.98 23.23
CA PRO A 204 11.81 23.90 22.58
C PRO A 204 12.61 25.10 22.05
N PRO A 205 12.20 25.72 20.93
CA PRO A 205 12.88 26.91 20.43
C PRO A 205 12.92 27.96 21.56
N SER A 206 14.14 28.25 22.02
CA SER A 206 14.38 29.30 22.99
C SER A 206 14.08 30.65 22.32
N GLY A 207 13.01 31.29 22.77
CA GLY A 207 12.80 32.73 22.75
C GLY A 207 12.89 33.43 21.39
N ALA A 208 11.74 33.70 20.78
CA ALA A 208 11.37 35.03 20.28
C ALA A 208 9.93 35.02 19.74
N ALA A 209 9.19 36.10 20.07
CA ALA A 209 7.89 36.50 19.53
C ALA A 209 6.63 35.87 20.15
N LEU A 210 6.32 36.25 21.39
CA LEU A 210 4.96 36.32 21.94
C LEU A 210 4.82 37.54 22.85
N GLU A 211 5.01 38.74 22.30
CA GLU A 211 4.55 40.00 22.93
C GLU A 211 4.19 40.97 21.81
N GLU A 212 3.03 40.80 21.17
CA GLU A 212 2.41 41.88 20.38
C GLU A 212 0.91 41.65 20.02
N SER A 213 0.20 40.75 20.71
CA SER A 213 -1.21 40.47 20.41
C SER A 213 -2.23 41.16 21.33
N ASP A 214 -1.82 41.76 22.44
CA ASP A 214 -2.77 42.22 23.47
C ASP A 214 -3.02 43.74 23.48
N GLU A 215 -2.19 44.55 22.83
CA GLU A 215 -2.41 46.01 22.74
C GLU A 215 -3.42 46.41 21.65
N ILE A 216 -3.57 45.63 20.58
CA ILE A 216 -4.49 45.95 19.47
C ILE A 216 -5.96 45.65 19.84
N ALA A 217 -6.20 44.78 20.83
CA ALA A 217 -7.54 44.43 21.29
C ALA A 217 -8.17 45.51 22.18
N GLN A 218 -7.37 46.30 22.93
CA GLN A 218 -7.91 47.31 23.86
C GLN A 218 -8.22 48.66 23.22
N GLN A 219 -7.63 49.00 22.06
CA GLN A 219 -7.91 50.26 21.36
C GLN A 219 -9.20 50.26 20.52
N ARG A 220 -9.87 49.12 20.33
CA ARG A 220 -11.14 49.02 19.58
C ARG A 220 -12.40 49.08 20.44
N MET A 221 -12.28 49.25 21.76
CA MET A 221 -13.43 49.42 22.67
C MET A 221 -13.65 50.86 23.16
N GLN A 222 -12.85 51.84 22.71
CA GLN A 222 -13.02 53.25 23.10
C GLN A 222 -13.06 54.25 21.92
N ALA A 223 -13.38 53.79 20.70
CA ALA A 223 -13.62 54.66 19.55
C ALA A 223 -15.03 54.45 19.00
#